data_AF-A0A942I0D3-F1
#
_entry.id   AF-A0A942I0D3-F1
#
_cell.length_a   1.000
_cell.length_b   1.000
_cell.length_c   1.000
_cell.angle_alpha   90.00
_cell.angle_beta   90.00
_cell.angle_gamma   90.00
#
_symmetry.space_group_name_H-M   'P 1'
#
loop_
_entity.id
_entity.type
_entity.pdbx_description
1 polymer ?
#
loop_
_entity_poly.entity_id
_entity_poly.type
_entity_poly.pdbx_seq_one_letter_code
_entity_poly.pdbx_strand_id
1 'polypeptide(L)'
;MKTLVLAILTLSFCHAWAIGDEKENGGDVIVCGTGDSSSYELLDLYEAKALHRLDLVPPQGTALADIFEQRMKALEGIDATRAALYRGYMASFMAEARFVPNSDFTDIPDEGFKAPPAGCTLRQIVVQYDIPTPDGVRYMVNQDLWSHLDEENRAGLLIHEFMYREGRFAQNNFRTSSGVRYFNALVHSTKIARLSLQEYIVEMRAIGYQEVVVQAEPVVLFVWNADKPQKIVQDIEFHTNGKVAKATLANHFFLPGVSKDEITCHKAITDEHSIYFFESGNIATIHIGCGDVAYSFKSGDVSGFSFGSTFTYDDAGHIYNIFTENSQAAIFRYWSSKVHISGMLFEKPSFASVTFYENGLPSMVETSTTKHWFYEKNQQSQWQSFVPQYGRVMLTPDGDIQTAAH
;
A
#
# COMPACT_ATOMS: atom_id res chain seq x y z
N MET A 1 -37.44 12.79 52.85
CA MET A 1 -37.23 11.40 52.41
C MET A 1 -38.01 11.03 51.13
N LYS A 2 -38.42 11.99 50.27
CA LYS A 2 -39.24 11.73 49.06
C LYS A 2 -38.66 12.33 47.76
N THR A 3 -37.46 12.89 47.79
CA THR A 3 -36.89 13.64 46.65
C THR A 3 -35.56 13.08 46.14
N LEU A 4 -35.06 11.98 46.72
CA LEU A 4 -33.75 11.39 46.36
C LEU A 4 -33.83 10.12 45.50
N VAL A 5 -35.04 9.64 45.19
CA VAL A 5 -35.23 8.37 44.44
C VAL A 5 -35.46 8.59 42.94
N LEU A 6 -35.67 9.84 42.49
CA LEU A 6 -35.99 10.14 41.08
C LEU A 6 -34.77 10.53 40.22
N ALA A 7 -33.57 10.64 40.80
CA ALA A 7 -32.36 11.05 40.08
C ALA A 7 -31.44 9.88 39.67
N ILE A 8 -31.74 8.65 40.08
CA ILE A 8 -30.93 7.46 39.75
C ILE A 8 -31.52 6.66 38.58
N LEU A 9 -32.77 6.94 38.16
CA LEU A 9 -33.44 6.19 37.09
C LEU A 9 -33.21 6.73 35.66
N THR A 10 -32.54 7.88 35.51
CA THR A 10 -32.28 8.52 34.19
C THR A 10 -30.85 8.35 33.68
N LEU A 11 -30.00 7.62 34.42
CA LEU A 11 -28.62 7.30 34.03
C LEU A 11 -28.45 5.88 33.45
N SER A 12 -29.55 5.15 33.19
CA SER A 12 -29.54 4.10 32.18
C SER A 12 -29.49 4.78 30.81
N PHE A 13 -28.35 5.41 30.52
CA PHE A 13 -27.94 5.74 29.17
C PHE A 13 -28.05 4.45 28.39
N CYS A 14 -29.07 4.39 27.55
CA CYS A 14 -29.07 3.56 26.35
C CYS A 14 -27.75 3.84 25.66
N HIS A 15 -26.75 3.03 25.97
CA HIS A 15 -25.73 2.69 25.02
C HIS A 15 -26.49 1.81 24.03
N ALA A 16 -27.34 2.43 23.21
CA ALA A 16 -27.56 1.94 21.88
C ALA A 16 -26.18 2.10 21.26
N TRP A 17 -25.35 1.06 21.41
CA TRP A 17 -24.24 0.83 20.53
C TRP A 17 -24.93 0.76 19.17
N ALA A 18 -24.98 1.91 18.49
CA ALA A 18 -25.28 1.99 17.09
C ALA A 18 -24.13 1.29 16.40
N ILE A 19 -24.20 -0.04 16.41
CA ILE A 19 -23.68 -0.93 15.40
C ILE A 19 -24.69 -0.74 14.24
N GLY A 20 -24.78 0.37 13.53
CA GLY A 20 -23.76 1.30 13.11
C GLY A 20 -23.61 1.20 11.60
N ASP A 21 -24.73 1.20 10.84
CA ASP A 21 -24.82 1.18 9.37
C ASP A 21 -23.62 0.51 8.68
N GLU A 22 -23.31 -0.73 9.07
CA GLU A 22 -22.27 -1.47 8.38
C GLU A 22 -22.81 -1.72 6.96
N LYS A 23 -22.13 -1.11 5.99
CA LYS A 23 -22.30 -1.48 4.59
C LYS A 23 -21.69 -2.86 4.43
N GLU A 24 -22.51 -3.85 4.75
CA GLU A 24 -22.33 -5.22 4.32
C GLU A 24 -22.31 -5.21 2.80
N ASN A 25 -21.40 -5.93 2.15
CA ASN A 25 -21.44 -6.33 0.74
C ASN A 25 -20.60 -7.61 0.62
N GLY A 26 -20.68 -8.31 -0.49
CA GLY A 26 -19.94 -9.54 -0.77
C GLY A 26 -20.36 -10.13 -2.11
N GLY A 27 -19.96 -11.36 -2.37
CA GLY A 27 -20.15 -12.01 -3.65
C GLY A 27 -21.60 -12.45 -3.92
N ASP A 28 -21.90 -12.49 -5.22
CA ASP A 28 -23.16 -12.96 -5.79
C ASP A 28 -23.00 -14.28 -6.56
N VAL A 29 -24.00 -15.14 -6.45
CA VAL A 29 -24.14 -16.32 -7.30
C VAL A 29 -25.37 -16.17 -8.20
N ILE A 30 -25.19 -16.51 -9.47
CA ILE A 30 -26.26 -16.70 -10.44
C ILE A 30 -26.83 -18.10 -10.24
N VAL A 31 -28.12 -18.16 -9.93
CA VAL A 31 -28.88 -19.40 -9.81
C VAL A 31 -29.88 -19.46 -10.96
N CYS A 32 -29.73 -20.45 -11.84
CA CYS A 32 -30.62 -20.68 -12.98
C CYS A 32 -31.35 -22.02 -12.82
N GLY A 33 -32.63 -22.10 -13.16
CA GLY A 33 -33.43 -23.33 -13.07
C GLY A 33 -34.24 -23.46 -11.79
N THR A 34 -34.80 -24.64 -11.54
CA THR A 34 -35.61 -24.95 -10.35
C THR A 34 -35.25 -26.32 -9.78
N GLY A 35 -35.22 -26.43 -8.44
CA GLY A 35 -34.94 -27.68 -7.74
C GLY A 35 -33.58 -28.27 -8.10
N ASP A 36 -33.52 -29.60 -8.27
CA ASP A 36 -32.29 -30.35 -8.53
C ASP A 36 -31.63 -30.06 -9.90
N SER A 37 -32.34 -29.37 -10.80
CA SER A 37 -31.80 -28.98 -12.12
C SER A 37 -31.20 -27.57 -12.11
N SER A 38 -30.96 -27.01 -10.92
CA SER A 38 -30.40 -25.67 -10.79
C SER A 38 -28.89 -25.67 -11.09
N SER A 39 -28.42 -24.65 -11.82
CA SER A 39 -26.99 -24.37 -11.98
C SER A 39 -26.59 -23.16 -11.13
N TYR A 40 -25.36 -23.20 -10.61
CA TYR A 40 -24.80 -22.17 -9.73
C TYR A 40 -23.47 -21.70 -10.31
N GLU A 41 -23.37 -20.40 -10.57
CA GLU A 41 -22.16 -19.78 -11.12
C GLU A 41 -21.89 -18.46 -10.42
N LEU A 42 -20.64 -18.20 -10.05
CA LEU A 42 -20.20 -16.93 -9.51
C LEU A 42 -20.41 -15.83 -10.55
N LEU A 43 -21.04 -14.72 -10.15
CA LEU A 43 -21.33 -13.60 -11.06
C LEU A 43 -20.07 -13.12 -11.79
N ASP A 44 -18.94 -13.01 -11.11
CA ASP A 44 -17.66 -12.56 -11.64
C ASP A 44 -17.18 -13.40 -12.84
N LEU A 45 -17.26 -14.73 -12.72
CA LEU A 45 -16.81 -15.65 -13.79
C LEU A 45 -17.78 -15.67 -14.96
N TYR A 46 -19.08 -15.51 -14.68
CA TYR A 46 -20.06 -15.30 -15.72
C TYR A 46 -19.80 -13.99 -16.47
N GLU A 47 -19.60 -12.87 -15.77
CA GLU A 47 -19.32 -11.55 -16.37
C GLU A 47 -18.01 -11.57 -17.18
N ALA A 48 -16.99 -12.30 -16.70
CA ALA A 48 -15.75 -12.52 -17.42
C ALA A 48 -16.01 -13.03 -18.85
N LYS A 49 -16.87 -14.05 -18.99
CA LYS A 49 -17.22 -14.65 -20.28
C LYS A 49 -18.21 -13.81 -21.07
N ALA A 50 -19.31 -13.41 -20.44
CA ALA A 50 -20.47 -12.81 -21.10
C ALA A 50 -20.27 -11.33 -21.43
N LEU A 51 -19.66 -10.56 -20.53
CA LEU A 51 -19.51 -9.11 -20.68
C LEU A 51 -18.10 -8.74 -21.17
N HIS A 52 -17.07 -9.33 -20.58
CA HIS A 52 -15.68 -8.95 -20.83
C HIS A 52 -15.01 -9.79 -21.93
N ARG A 53 -15.63 -10.90 -22.35
CA ARG A 53 -15.11 -11.84 -23.36
C ARG A 53 -13.69 -12.30 -23.05
N LEU A 54 -13.42 -12.57 -21.78
CA LEU A 54 -12.14 -13.05 -21.30
C LEU A 54 -12.07 -14.59 -21.42
N ASP A 55 -10.95 -15.07 -21.92
CA ASP A 55 -10.64 -16.50 -21.96
C ASP A 55 -10.19 -16.95 -20.56
N LEU A 56 -11.08 -17.60 -19.81
CA LEU A 56 -10.79 -18.15 -18.49
C LEU A 56 -9.79 -19.32 -18.60
N VAL A 57 -8.85 -19.39 -17.65
CA VAL A 57 -7.88 -20.49 -17.55
C VAL A 57 -8.55 -21.66 -16.84
N PRO A 58 -8.76 -22.82 -17.50
CA PRO A 58 -9.33 -23.97 -16.81
C PRO A 58 -8.46 -24.38 -15.61
N PRO A 59 -9.05 -24.73 -14.46
CA PRO A 59 -8.29 -25.15 -13.29
C PRO A 59 -7.52 -26.44 -13.57
N GLN A 60 -6.27 -26.51 -13.11
CA GLN A 60 -5.50 -27.75 -13.08
C GLN A 60 -5.67 -28.41 -11.70
N GLY A 61 -6.49 -29.45 -11.62
CA GLY A 61 -6.82 -30.10 -10.34
C GLY A 61 -8.21 -29.72 -9.82
N THR A 62 -8.57 -30.32 -8.68
CA THR A 62 -9.94 -30.25 -8.14
C THR A 62 -10.00 -29.74 -6.71
N ALA A 63 -8.88 -29.36 -6.09
CA ALA A 63 -8.89 -28.84 -4.72
C ALA A 63 -8.94 -27.31 -4.75
N LEU A 64 -9.78 -26.71 -3.89
CA LEU A 64 -9.91 -25.25 -3.73
C LEU A 64 -8.56 -24.53 -3.64
N ALA A 65 -7.68 -25.04 -2.76
CA ALA A 65 -6.38 -24.45 -2.49
C ALA A 65 -5.47 -24.47 -3.73
N ASP A 66 -5.52 -25.55 -4.52
CA ASP A 66 -4.71 -25.66 -5.75
C ASP A 66 -5.18 -24.65 -6.80
N ILE A 67 -6.50 -24.48 -6.96
CA ILE A 67 -7.07 -23.50 -7.89
C ILE A 67 -6.71 -22.09 -7.46
N PHE A 68 -6.90 -21.77 -6.17
CA PHE A 68 -6.52 -20.49 -5.59
C PHE A 68 -5.04 -20.16 -5.85
N GLU A 69 -4.12 -21.10 -5.55
CA GLU A 69 -2.69 -20.88 -5.75
C GLU A 69 -2.30 -20.72 -7.23
N GLN A 70 -2.99 -21.40 -8.15
CA GLN A 70 -2.79 -21.15 -9.58
C GLN A 70 -3.12 -19.70 -9.97
N ARG A 71 -4.20 -19.14 -9.42
CA ARG A 71 -4.58 -17.74 -9.65
C ARG A 71 -3.61 -16.77 -9.00
N MET A 72 -3.19 -17.03 -7.76
CA MET A 72 -2.21 -16.20 -7.07
C MET A 72 -0.85 -16.21 -7.76
N LYS A 73 -0.42 -17.35 -8.31
CA LYS A 73 0.81 -17.45 -9.10
C LYS A 73 0.75 -16.64 -10.39
N ALA A 74 -0.41 -16.59 -11.05
CA ALA A 74 -0.60 -15.74 -12.23
C ALA A 74 -0.54 -14.24 -11.87
N LEU A 75 -1.18 -13.85 -10.77
CA LEU A 75 -1.11 -12.49 -10.23
C LEU A 75 0.31 -12.11 -9.79
N GLU A 76 1.02 -13.01 -9.12
CA GLU A 76 2.39 -12.81 -8.63
C GLU A 76 3.39 -12.45 -9.73
N GLY A 77 3.13 -12.90 -10.96
CA GLY A 77 3.94 -12.53 -12.12
C GLY A 77 3.92 -11.03 -12.44
N ILE A 78 2.94 -10.27 -11.93
CA ILE A 78 2.81 -8.83 -12.15
C ILE A 78 2.66 -8.01 -10.86
N ASP A 79 2.06 -8.57 -9.82
CA ASP A 79 1.92 -7.96 -8.49
C ASP A 79 2.11 -9.02 -7.38
N ALA A 80 3.37 -9.27 -7.04
CA ALA A 80 3.76 -10.22 -6.01
C ALA A 80 3.27 -9.81 -4.61
N THR A 81 3.22 -8.51 -4.31
CA THR A 81 2.76 -8.00 -3.01
C THR A 81 1.30 -8.32 -2.79
N ARG A 82 0.45 -8.06 -3.78
CA ARG A 82 -0.98 -8.36 -3.70
C ARG A 82 -1.25 -9.86 -3.66
N ALA A 83 -0.51 -10.66 -4.42
CA ALA A 83 -0.59 -12.12 -4.33
C ALA A 83 -0.24 -12.63 -2.92
N ALA A 84 0.82 -12.09 -2.30
CA ALA A 84 1.20 -12.43 -0.92
C ALA A 84 0.13 -11.99 0.11
N LEU A 85 -0.44 -10.79 -0.07
CA LEU A 85 -1.54 -10.29 0.77
C LEU A 85 -2.74 -11.25 0.75
N TYR A 86 -3.16 -11.69 -0.43
CA TYR A 86 -4.31 -12.58 -0.58
C TYR A 86 -4.05 -13.98 -0.06
N ARG A 87 -2.82 -14.50 -0.18
CA ARG A 87 -2.43 -15.75 0.52
C ARG A 87 -2.54 -15.60 2.03
N GLY A 88 -2.17 -14.44 2.57
CA GLY A 88 -2.38 -14.11 3.98
C GLY A 88 -3.86 -14.18 4.39
N TYR A 89 -4.76 -13.60 3.58
CA TYR A 89 -6.21 -13.69 3.81
C TYR A 89 -6.75 -15.11 3.70
N MET A 90 -6.25 -15.89 2.73
CA MET A 90 -6.63 -17.31 2.58
C MET A 90 -6.27 -18.11 3.84
N ALA A 91 -5.10 -17.86 4.43
CA ALA A 91 -4.65 -18.55 5.63
C ALA A 91 -5.54 -18.29 6.86
N SER A 92 -6.19 -17.12 6.95
CA SER A 92 -7.08 -16.77 8.07
C SER A 92 -8.57 -16.95 7.76
N PHE A 93 -8.96 -17.13 6.49
CA PHE A 93 -10.35 -17.14 6.04
C PHE A 93 -11.25 -18.07 6.86
N MET A 94 -10.86 -19.34 7.05
CA MET A 94 -11.70 -20.31 7.76
C MET A 94 -11.91 -19.97 9.24
N ALA A 95 -10.99 -19.25 9.87
CA ALA A 95 -11.13 -18.77 11.24
C ALA A 95 -12.02 -17.51 11.31
N GLU A 96 -12.03 -16.71 10.26
CA GLU A 96 -12.83 -15.49 10.14
C GLU A 96 -14.23 -15.74 9.55
N ALA A 97 -14.50 -16.94 9.00
CA ALA A 97 -15.75 -17.26 8.31
C ALA A 97 -16.76 -18.02 9.19
N ARG A 98 -18.04 -17.70 9.00
CA ARG A 98 -19.19 -18.38 9.60
C ARG A 98 -20.14 -18.84 8.51
N PHE A 99 -20.28 -20.16 8.35
CA PHE A 99 -21.25 -20.75 7.44
C PHE A 99 -22.62 -20.82 8.12
N VAL A 100 -23.63 -20.27 7.46
CA VAL A 100 -25.00 -20.18 7.97
C VAL A 100 -25.92 -21.01 7.04
N PRO A 101 -26.53 -22.09 7.54
CA PRO A 101 -27.47 -22.89 6.76
C PRO A 101 -28.89 -22.30 6.83
N ASN A 102 -29.72 -22.60 5.84
CA ASN A 102 -31.13 -22.20 5.75
C ASN A 102 -31.34 -20.69 5.87
N SER A 103 -30.44 -19.90 5.31
CA SER A 103 -30.49 -18.44 5.31
C SER A 103 -30.58 -17.91 3.90
N ASP A 104 -31.30 -16.82 3.72
CA ASP A 104 -31.23 -15.97 2.54
C ASP A 104 -30.67 -14.62 2.95
N PHE A 105 -29.58 -14.22 2.31
CA PHE A 105 -28.99 -12.91 2.50
C PHE A 105 -29.70 -11.94 1.55
N THR A 106 -30.04 -10.75 2.07
CA THR A 106 -30.69 -9.70 1.27
C THR A 106 -29.67 -9.09 0.31
N ASP A 107 -30.13 -8.76 -0.90
CA ASP A 107 -29.37 -8.02 -1.91
C ASP A 107 -28.95 -6.65 -1.35
N ILE A 108 -27.71 -6.24 -1.64
CA ILE A 108 -27.09 -5.07 -1.02
C ILE A 108 -26.99 -3.98 -2.08
N PRO A 109 -27.50 -2.75 -1.85
CA PRO A 109 -27.64 -1.74 -2.91
C PRO A 109 -26.37 -1.24 -3.64
N ASP A 110 -25.16 -1.68 -3.29
CA ASP A 110 -23.88 -1.09 -3.72
C ASP A 110 -23.14 -1.89 -4.82
N GLU A 111 -23.83 -2.80 -5.51
CA GLU A 111 -23.15 -3.77 -6.40
C GLU A 111 -22.97 -3.30 -7.84
N GLY A 112 -23.46 -2.10 -8.18
CA GLY A 112 -23.34 -1.53 -9.52
C GLY A 112 -24.24 -2.22 -10.56
N PHE A 113 -23.82 -2.21 -11.82
CA PHE A 113 -24.57 -2.87 -12.90
C PHE A 113 -24.41 -4.38 -12.81
N LYS A 114 -25.53 -5.11 -12.82
CA LYS A 114 -25.58 -6.58 -12.91
C LYS A 114 -26.48 -7.00 -14.06
N ALA A 115 -26.12 -8.05 -14.79
CA ALA A 115 -26.90 -8.57 -15.91
C ALA A 115 -26.93 -10.10 -15.93
N PRO A 116 -27.68 -10.75 -15.01
CA PRO A 116 -27.82 -12.20 -15.02
C PRO A 116 -28.55 -12.64 -16.30
N PRO A 117 -28.33 -13.88 -16.77
CA PRO A 117 -29.06 -14.43 -17.91
C PRO A 117 -30.58 -14.45 -17.68
N ALA A 118 -31.34 -14.45 -18.78
CA ALA A 118 -32.79 -14.58 -18.70
C ALA A 118 -33.22 -15.88 -18.00
N GLY A 119 -34.12 -15.77 -17.03
CA GLY A 119 -34.61 -16.92 -16.24
C GLY A 119 -33.71 -17.32 -15.07
N CYS A 120 -32.65 -16.55 -14.80
CA CYS A 120 -31.80 -16.73 -13.62
C CYS A 120 -32.06 -15.64 -12.57
N THR A 121 -31.67 -15.93 -11.33
CA THR A 121 -31.74 -15.01 -10.20
C THR A 121 -30.37 -14.82 -9.59
N LEU A 122 -30.11 -13.62 -9.10
CA LEU A 122 -28.91 -13.33 -8.30
C LEU A 122 -29.21 -13.59 -6.85
N ARG A 123 -28.25 -14.20 -6.15
CA ARG A 123 -28.34 -14.55 -4.75
C ARG A 123 -27.03 -14.20 -4.07
N GLN A 124 -27.11 -13.34 -3.06
CA GLN A 124 -25.99 -13.00 -2.20
C GLN A 124 -25.51 -14.26 -1.47
N ILE A 125 -24.22 -14.60 -1.62
CA ILE A 125 -23.61 -15.77 -0.97
C ILE A 125 -22.74 -15.38 0.22
N VAL A 126 -22.14 -14.19 0.22
CA VAL A 126 -21.26 -13.73 1.30
C VAL A 126 -21.68 -12.36 1.78
N VAL A 127 -21.65 -12.15 3.09
CA VAL A 127 -21.67 -10.84 3.73
C VAL A 127 -20.31 -10.64 4.38
N GLN A 128 -19.59 -9.59 3.96
CA GLN A 128 -18.30 -9.23 4.53
C GLN A 128 -18.42 -8.00 5.45
N TYR A 129 -17.98 -8.14 6.69
CA TYR A 129 -17.87 -7.06 7.65
C TYR A 129 -16.58 -6.26 7.49
N ASP A 130 -16.68 -4.94 7.53
CA ASP A 130 -15.51 -4.02 7.57
C ASP A 130 -14.70 -4.27 8.84
N ILE A 131 -15.39 -4.27 9.98
CA ILE A 131 -14.83 -4.57 11.29
C ILE A 131 -15.36 -5.96 11.69
N PRO A 132 -14.49 -6.94 12.00
CA PRO A 132 -14.96 -8.23 12.44
C PRO A 132 -15.90 -8.10 13.65
N THR A 133 -16.87 -8.98 13.75
CA THR A 133 -17.74 -9.06 14.94
C THR A 133 -16.90 -9.31 16.20
N PRO A 134 -17.46 -9.10 17.41
CA PRO A 134 -16.74 -9.41 18.66
C PRO A 134 -16.21 -10.85 18.75
N ASP A 135 -16.83 -11.79 18.02
CA ASP A 135 -16.41 -13.20 17.94
C ASP A 135 -15.35 -13.46 16.85
N GLY A 136 -14.85 -12.41 16.19
CA GLY A 136 -13.86 -12.48 15.12
C GLY A 136 -14.42 -12.86 13.75
N VAL A 137 -15.75 -12.85 13.57
CA VAL A 137 -16.36 -13.19 12.27
C VAL A 137 -16.23 -11.99 11.33
N ARG A 138 -15.61 -12.20 10.19
CA ARG A 138 -15.56 -11.24 9.07
C ARG A 138 -16.48 -11.64 7.93
N TYR A 139 -16.68 -12.93 7.69
CA TYR A 139 -17.46 -13.44 6.57
C TYR A 139 -18.63 -14.26 7.08
N MET A 140 -19.86 -13.84 6.80
CA MET A 140 -21.01 -14.75 6.87
C MET A 140 -21.23 -15.34 5.49
N VAL A 141 -21.21 -16.67 5.39
CA VAL A 141 -21.30 -17.40 4.13
C VAL A 141 -22.59 -18.21 4.12
N ASN A 142 -23.40 -18.06 3.08
CA ASN A 142 -24.57 -18.88 2.87
C ASN A 142 -24.12 -20.31 2.57
N GLN A 143 -24.32 -21.20 3.54
CA GLN A 143 -23.82 -22.57 3.45
C GLN A 143 -24.48 -23.36 2.32
N ASP A 144 -25.76 -23.09 2.06
CA ASP A 144 -26.53 -23.82 1.06
C ASP A 144 -26.02 -23.46 -0.34
N LEU A 145 -25.86 -22.17 -0.66
CA LEU A 145 -25.28 -21.74 -1.94
C LEU A 145 -23.83 -22.22 -2.09
N TRP A 146 -23.01 -22.07 -1.04
CA TRP A 146 -21.61 -22.52 -1.06
C TRP A 146 -21.48 -24.02 -1.39
N SER A 147 -22.36 -24.84 -0.82
CA SER A 147 -22.34 -26.30 -1.03
C SER A 147 -22.62 -26.71 -2.48
N HIS A 148 -23.31 -25.86 -3.26
CA HIS A 148 -23.61 -26.10 -4.67
C HIS A 148 -22.56 -25.55 -5.65
N LEU A 149 -21.68 -24.66 -5.20
CA LEU A 149 -20.58 -24.18 -6.03
C LEU A 149 -19.51 -25.27 -6.21
N ASP A 150 -19.00 -25.40 -7.43
CA ASP A 150 -17.75 -26.15 -7.67
C ASP A 150 -16.53 -25.39 -7.12
N GLU A 151 -15.38 -26.05 -7.12
CA GLU A 151 -14.16 -25.50 -6.52
C GLU A 151 -13.59 -24.30 -7.28
N GLU A 152 -13.87 -24.16 -8.59
CA GLU A 152 -13.49 -22.97 -9.35
C GLU A 152 -14.31 -21.76 -8.91
N ASN A 153 -15.62 -21.91 -8.79
CA ASN A 153 -16.50 -20.85 -8.33
C ASN A 153 -16.24 -20.48 -6.86
N ARG A 154 -15.92 -21.46 -6.01
CA ARG A 154 -15.48 -21.20 -4.63
C ARG A 154 -14.16 -20.42 -4.60
N ALA A 155 -13.17 -20.80 -5.41
CA ALA A 155 -11.91 -20.06 -5.50
C ALA A 155 -12.13 -18.62 -5.97
N GLY A 156 -12.96 -18.45 -7.00
CA GLY A 156 -13.38 -17.14 -7.50
C GLY A 156 -14.05 -16.30 -6.41
N LEU A 157 -14.94 -16.89 -5.62
CA LEU A 157 -15.61 -16.19 -4.53
C LEU A 157 -14.62 -15.73 -3.46
N LEU A 158 -13.70 -16.60 -3.03
CA LEU A 158 -12.69 -16.20 -2.04
C LEU A 158 -11.81 -15.05 -2.55
N ILE A 159 -11.39 -15.12 -3.81
CA ILE A 159 -10.58 -14.05 -4.42
C ILE A 159 -11.38 -12.73 -4.51
N HIS A 160 -12.67 -12.80 -4.86
CA HIS A 160 -13.58 -11.64 -4.81
C HIS A 160 -13.56 -11.00 -3.43
N GLU A 161 -13.80 -11.79 -2.39
CA GLU A 161 -13.86 -11.31 -1.01
C GLU A 161 -12.54 -10.68 -0.54
N PHE A 162 -11.40 -11.22 -0.99
CA PHE A 162 -10.07 -10.70 -0.67
C PHE A 162 -9.77 -9.37 -1.38
N MET A 163 -10.15 -9.26 -2.66
CA MET A 163 -10.08 -8.01 -3.41
C MET A 163 -11.02 -6.96 -2.83
N TYR A 164 -12.22 -7.36 -2.42
CA TYR A 164 -13.19 -6.45 -1.80
C TYR A 164 -12.70 -5.95 -0.44
N ARG A 165 -12.08 -6.83 0.38
CA ARG A 165 -11.43 -6.44 1.65
C ARG A 165 -10.37 -5.36 1.45
N GLU A 166 -9.50 -5.54 0.47
CA GLU A 166 -8.46 -4.56 0.13
C GLU A 166 -9.08 -3.27 -0.44
N GLY A 167 -10.07 -3.42 -1.33
CA GLY A 167 -10.75 -2.31 -2.00
C GLY A 167 -11.52 -1.37 -1.07
N ARG A 168 -11.91 -1.85 0.11
CA ARG A 168 -12.57 -1.06 1.16
C ARG A 168 -11.63 -0.33 2.11
N PHE A 169 -10.32 -0.54 1.99
CA PHE A 169 -9.37 0.28 2.73
C PHE A 169 -9.58 1.77 2.40
N ALA A 170 -9.44 2.64 3.41
CA ALA A 170 -9.74 4.06 3.28
C ALA A 170 -8.92 4.77 2.19
N GLN A 171 -7.75 4.21 1.85
CA GLN A 171 -6.92 4.67 0.75
C GLN A 171 -7.56 4.33 -0.60
N ASN A 172 -8.32 3.25 -0.73
CA ASN A 172 -8.98 2.84 -1.97
C ASN A 172 -10.35 3.53 -2.13
N ASN A 173 -10.82 3.64 -3.37
CA ASN A 173 -12.08 4.33 -3.67
C ASN A 173 -12.98 3.43 -4.53
N PHE A 174 -13.22 2.22 -4.03
CA PHE A 174 -14.22 1.36 -4.65
C PHE A 174 -15.61 1.91 -4.31
N ARG A 175 -16.31 2.38 -5.34
CA ARG A 175 -17.69 2.89 -5.20
C ARG A 175 -18.74 1.79 -5.33
N THR A 176 -18.38 0.69 -5.97
CA THR A 176 -19.22 -0.46 -6.27
C THR A 176 -18.35 -1.70 -6.40
N SER A 177 -18.93 -2.90 -6.25
CA SER A 177 -18.19 -4.16 -6.45
C SER A 177 -17.86 -4.47 -7.92
N SER A 178 -18.32 -3.68 -8.91
CA SER A 178 -18.01 -3.92 -10.34
C SER A 178 -16.50 -3.92 -10.65
N GLY A 179 -15.71 -3.07 -9.98
CA GLY A 179 -14.25 -3.08 -10.13
C GLY A 179 -13.60 -4.37 -9.61
N VAL A 180 -14.11 -4.89 -8.48
CA VAL A 180 -13.69 -6.18 -7.92
C VAL A 180 -14.05 -7.32 -8.86
N ARG A 181 -15.29 -7.37 -9.36
CA ARG A 181 -15.73 -8.43 -10.27
C ARG A 181 -14.89 -8.48 -11.53
N TYR A 182 -14.60 -7.32 -12.13
CA TYR A 182 -13.71 -7.26 -13.29
C TYR A 182 -12.28 -7.69 -12.97
N PHE A 183 -11.73 -7.28 -11.82
CA PHE A 183 -10.38 -7.69 -11.45
C PHE A 183 -10.28 -9.18 -11.14
N ASN A 184 -11.28 -9.74 -10.47
CA ASN A 184 -11.39 -11.16 -10.22
C ASN A 184 -11.49 -11.95 -11.54
N ALA A 185 -12.32 -11.48 -12.47
CA ALA A 185 -12.40 -12.00 -13.83
C ALA A 185 -11.05 -11.94 -14.56
N LEU A 186 -10.30 -10.85 -14.42
CA LEU A 186 -8.97 -10.70 -15.01
C LEU A 186 -7.99 -11.75 -14.46
N VAL A 187 -7.94 -11.93 -13.14
CA VAL A 187 -7.08 -12.91 -12.46
C VAL A 187 -7.40 -14.36 -12.84
N HIS A 188 -8.66 -14.65 -13.18
CA HIS A 188 -9.07 -15.97 -13.69
C HIS A 188 -8.81 -16.17 -15.20
N SER A 189 -8.43 -15.12 -15.92
CA SER A 189 -8.26 -15.16 -17.37
C SER A 189 -6.81 -15.35 -17.81
N THR A 190 -6.61 -15.76 -19.06
CA THR A 190 -5.27 -15.79 -19.69
C THR A 190 -4.69 -14.39 -19.89
N LYS A 191 -5.51 -13.33 -19.77
CA LYS A 191 -5.10 -11.94 -20.00
C LYS A 191 -4.12 -11.46 -18.93
N ILE A 192 -4.32 -11.80 -17.64
CA ILE A 192 -3.47 -11.31 -16.54
C ILE A 192 -1.98 -11.63 -16.77
N ALA A 193 -1.67 -12.84 -17.23
CA ALA A 193 -0.30 -13.29 -17.48
C ALA A 193 0.35 -12.66 -18.73
N ARG A 194 -0.43 -11.94 -19.54
CA ARG A 194 0.02 -11.27 -20.77
C ARG A 194 0.09 -9.76 -20.63
N LEU A 195 -0.44 -9.19 -19.55
CA LEU A 195 -0.37 -7.76 -19.32
C LEU A 195 1.09 -7.34 -19.14
N SER A 196 1.48 -6.29 -19.82
CA SER A 196 2.61 -5.47 -19.41
C SER A 196 2.26 -4.74 -18.11
N LEU A 197 3.29 -4.30 -17.37
CA LEU A 197 3.09 -3.47 -16.18
C LEU A 197 2.28 -2.21 -16.49
N GLN A 198 2.53 -1.58 -17.65
CA GLN A 198 1.79 -0.42 -18.09
C GLN A 198 0.29 -0.71 -18.26
N GLU A 199 -0.07 -1.80 -18.94
CA GLU A 199 -1.46 -2.19 -19.10
C GLU A 199 -2.10 -2.55 -17.76
N TYR A 200 -1.38 -3.27 -16.88
CA TYR A 200 -1.86 -3.58 -15.54
C TYR A 200 -2.21 -2.32 -14.73
N ILE A 201 -1.34 -1.31 -14.75
CA ILE A 201 -1.59 -0.01 -14.10
C ILE A 201 -2.83 0.68 -14.66
N VAL A 202 -3.05 0.61 -15.98
CA VAL A 202 -4.25 1.15 -16.62
C VAL A 202 -5.51 0.42 -16.13
N GLU A 203 -5.47 -0.92 -16.04
CA GLU A 203 -6.58 -1.71 -15.50
C GLU A 203 -6.86 -1.36 -14.04
N MET A 204 -5.83 -1.25 -13.19
CA MET A 204 -5.97 -0.92 -11.77
C MET A 204 -6.56 0.48 -11.56
N ARG A 205 -6.18 1.45 -12.41
CA ARG A 205 -6.80 2.78 -12.45
C ARG A 205 -8.28 2.71 -12.78
N ALA A 206 -8.63 1.96 -13.83
CA ALA A 206 -10.00 1.86 -14.31
C ALA A 206 -10.97 1.30 -13.25
N ILE A 207 -10.51 0.37 -12.42
CA ILE A 207 -11.31 -0.23 -11.34
C ILE A 207 -11.28 0.55 -10.02
N GLY A 208 -10.44 1.59 -9.90
CA GLY A 208 -10.47 2.53 -8.79
C GLY A 208 -9.48 2.26 -7.65
N TYR A 209 -8.47 1.39 -7.85
CA TYR A 209 -7.35 1.31 -6.92
C TYR A 209 -6.64 2.65 -6.86
N GLN A 210 -6.26 3.11 -5.67
CA GLN A 210 -5.49 4.34 -5.55
C GLN A 210 -3.98 4.10 -5.64
N GLU A 211 -3.54 2.86 -5.44
CA GLU A 211 -2.12 2.50 -5.38
C GLU A 211 -1.85 1.13 -6.02
N VAL A 212 -0.62 0.95 -6.50
CA VAL A 212 -0.07 -0.30 -7.04
C VAL A 212 1.37 -0.45 -6.60
N VAL A 213 1.87 -1.68 -6.51
CA VAL A 213 3.29 -1.91 -6.26
C VAL A 213 4.02 -2.06 -7.59
N VAL A 214 5.00 -1.18 -7.81
CA VAL A 214 5.87 -1.15 -8.98
C VAL A 214 7.29 -1.38 -8.49
N GLN A 215 7.93 -2.45 -8.97
CA GLN A 215 9.35 -2.73 -8.67
C GLN A 215 9.64 -2.71 -7.15
N ALA A 216 8.74 -3.34 -6.38
CA ALA A 216 8.71 -3.39 -4.91
C ALA A 216 8.33 -2.09 -4.18
N GLU A 217 8.00 -1.02 -4.89
CA GLU A 217 7.63 0.27 -4.30
C GLU A 217 6.15 0.63 -4.54
N PRO A 218 5.43 1.10 -3.51
CA PRO A 218 4.05 1.56 -3.66
C PRO A 218 3.99 2.90 -4.41
N VAL A 219 3.22 2.92 -5.50
CA VAL A 219 3.05 4.06 -6.40
C VAL A 219 1.59 4.49 -6.41
N VAL A 220 1.37 5.80 -6.35
CA VAL A 220 0.04 6.42 -6.39
C VAL A 220 -0.48 6.48 -7.82
N LEU A 221 -1.70 6.00 -8.01
CA LEU A 221 -2.45 6.11 -9.26
C LEU A 221 -3.26 7.40 -9.33
N PHE A 222 -3.74 7.90 -8.19
CA PHE A 222 -4.59 9.09 -8.09
C PHE A 222 -4.24 9.93 -6.87
N VAL A 223 -4.18 11.25 -7.04
CA VAL A 223 -4.08 12.18 -5.90
C VAL A 223 -5.42 12.91 -5.74
N TRP A 224 -5.88 13.00 -4.49
CA TRP A 224 -7.05 13.79 -4.13
C TRP A 224 -6.64 15.25 -3.91
N ASN A 225 -7.25 16.16 -4.66
CA ASN A 225 -7.07 17.59 -4.44
C ASN A 225 -8.22 18.08 -3.55
N ALA A 226 -7.91 18.65 -2.37
CA ALA A 226 -8.94 19.15 -1.46
C ALA A 226 -9.75 20.32 -2.06
N ASP A 227 -9.12 21.12 -2.93
CA ASP A 227 -9.72 22.29 -3.58
C ASP A 227 -10.49 21.93 -4.86
N LYS A 228 -10.18 20.77 -5.46
CA LYS A 228 -10.86 20.24 -6.64
C LYS A 228 -11.32 18.82 -6.35
N PRO A 229 -12.62 18.53 -6.23
CA PRO A 229 -13.15 17.19 -5.96
C PRO A 229 -12.94 16.18 -7.11
N GLN A 230 -12.04 16.49 -8.04
CA GLN A 230 -11.63 15.67 -9.16
C GLN A 230 -10.31 14.97 -8.82
N LYS A 231 -10.27 13.68 -9.10
CA LYS A 231 -9.04 12.89 -8.99
C LYS A 231 -8.05 13.35 -10.05
N ILE A 232 -6.82 13.66 -9.63
CA ILE A 232 -5.73 13.91 -10.55
C ILE A 232 -5.07 12.56 -10.82
N VAL A 233 -5.16 12.10 -12.07
CA VAL A 233 -4.44 10.92 -12.55
C VAL A 233 -2.96 11.26 -12.53
N GLN A 234 -2.16 10.46 -11.84
CA GLN A 234 -0.72 10.64 -11.80
C GLN A 234 -0.10 10.07 -13.08
N ASP A 235 0.78 10.82 -13.72
CA ASP A 235 1.51 10.32 -14.88
C ASP A 235 2.60 9.34 -14.41
N ILE A 236 2.61 8.16 -15.00
CA ILE A 236 3.67 7.17 -14.81
C ILE A 236 4.39 7.08 -16.14
N GLU A 237 5.68 7.40 -16.12
CA GLU A 237 6.54 7.36 -17.30
C GLU A 237 7.25 6.01 -17.35
N PHE A 238 7.47 5.48 -18.55
CA PHE A 238 8.10 4.18 -18.76
C PHE A 238 9.35 4.32 -19.63
N HIS A 239 10.36 3.50 -19.31
CA HIS A 239 11.49 3.26 -20.19
C HIS A 239 11.06 2.47 -21.43
N THR A 240 11.88 2.49 -22.47
CA THR A 240 11.61 1.76 -23.73
C THR A 240 11.52 0.23 -23.54
N ASN A 241 12.09 -0.30 -22.45
CA ASN A 241 12.02 -1.71 -22.07
C ASN A 241 10.76 -2.08 -21.25
N GLY A 242 9.83 -1.14 -21.05
CA GLY A 242 8.56 -1.35 -20.35
C GLY A 242 8.64 -1.27 -18.81
N LYS A 243 9.81 -0.97 -18.24
CA LYS A 243 9.93 -0.67 -16.80
C LYS A 243 9.51 0.76 -16.51
N VAL A 244 9.07 1.03 -15.29
CA VAL A 244 8.75 2.41 -14.88
C VAL A 244 10.04 3.22 -14.83
N ALA A 245 9.98 4.44 -15.34
CA ALA A 245 11.06 5.43 -15.32
C ALA A 245 10.82 6.48 -14.24
N LYS A 246 9.55 6.89 -14.07
CA LYS A 246 9.13 7.88 -13.07
C LYS A 246 7.71 7.60 -12.64
N ALA A 247 7.43 7.77 -11.34
CA ALA A 247 6.09 7.72 -10.80
C ALA A 247 5.93 8.61 -9.57
N THR A 248 4.68 8.79 -9.13
CA THR A 248 4.35 9.49 -7.89
C THR A 248 4.33 8.49 -6.74
N LEU A 249 5.11 8.75 -5.69
CA LEU A 249 5.25 7.85 -4.54
C LEU A 249 4.04 7.94 -3.61
N ALA A 250 3.65 6.81 -3.00
CA ALA A 250 2.60 6.80 -1.97
C ALA A 250 3.00 7.61 -0.73
N ASN A 251 2.01 8.00 0.07
CA ASN A 251 2.27 8.65 1.36
C ASN A 251 2.86 7.68 2.38
N HIS A 252 2.86 6.39 2.09
CA HIS A 252 3.50 5.37 2.88
C HIS A 252 4.39 4.53 1.98
N PHE A 253 5.67 4.43 2.31
CA PHE A 253 6.66 3.78 1.46
C PHE A 253 7.84 3.28 2.28
N PHE A 254 8.62 2.40 1.69
CA PHE A 254 9.90 2.00 2.25
C PHE A 254 11.01 2.76 1.53
N LEU A 255 12.10 3.04 2.24
CA LEU A 255 13.33 3.52 1.62
C LEU A 255 14.32 2.35 1.65
N PRO A 256 14.53 1.65 0.52
CA PRO A 256 15.48 0.55 0.44
C PRO A 256 16.87 0.98 0.93
N GLY A 257 17.53 0.14 1.72
CA GLY A 257 18.84 0.46 2.31
C GLY A 257 18.82 1.48 3.46
N VAL A 258 17.77 2.29 3.61
CA VAL A 258 17.58 3.21 4.73
C VAL A 258 16.83 2.50 5.83
N SER A 259 15.51 2.38 5.73
CA SER A 259 14.66 2.01 6.85
C SER A 259 14.25 0.55 6.79
N LYS A 260 14.10 -0.09 7.96
CA LYS A 260 13.30 -1.32 8.10
C LYS A 260 11.82 -1.01 8.23
N ASP A 261 11.53 0.19 8.72
CA ASP A 261 10.19 0.64 9.03
C ASP A 261 9.64 1.45 7.87
N GLU A 262 8.33 1.36 7.70
CA GLU A 262 7.57 2.17 6.76
C GLU A 262 7.69 3.65 7.11
N ILE A 263 7.92 4.47 6.10
CA ILE A 263 7.93 5.92 6.24
C ILE A 263 6.55 6.43 5.86
N THR A 264 5.91 7.15 6.79
CA THR A 264 4.61 7.78 6.57
C THR A 264 4.76 9.29 6.44
N CYS A 265 4.34 9.83 5.30
CA CYS A 265 4.20 11.26 5.05
C CYS A 265 2.87 11.77 5.62
N HIS A 266 2.91 12.41 6.80
CA HIS A 266 1.69 12.90 7.44
C HIS A 266 1.14 14.19 6.80
N LYS A 267 1.98 14.97 6.14
CA LYS A 267 1.57 16.23 5.48
C LYS A 267 2.53 16.54 4.34
N ALA A 268 2.06 16.45 3.10
CA ALA A 268 2.82 16.96 1.95
C ALA A 268 2.94 18.50 2.06
N ILE A 269 4.16 19.04 1.99
CA ILE A 269 4.37 20.50 1.83
C ILE A 269 4.19 20.88 0.36
N THR A 270 4.61 20.01 -0.54
CA THR A 270 4.48 20.16 -1.99
C THR A 270 3.77 18.96 -2.56
N ASP A 271 3.08 19.14 -3.69
CA ASP A 271 2.30 18.08 -4.35
C ASP A 271 3.16 16.97 -5.01
N GLU A 272 4.48 16.98 -4.81
CA GLU A 272 5.43 16.19 -5.61
C GLU A 272 6.25 15.23 -4.74
N HIS A 273 5.69 14.07 -4.40
CA HIS A 273 6.49 12.89 -4.08
C HIS A 273 6.77 12.15 -5.36
N SER A 274 8.03 12.08 -5.80
CA SER A 274 8.36 11.37 -7.03
C SER A 274 9.45 10.34 -6.79
N ILE A 275 9.34 9.23 -7.51
CA ILE A 275 10.34 8.18 -7.56
C ILE A 275 10.77 8.01 -9.01
N TYR A 276 12.07 7.90 -9.23
CA TYR A 276 12.71 7.70 -10.50
C TYR A 276 13.47 6.39 -10.46
N PHE A 277 13.54 5.71 -11.60
CA PHE A 277 14.17 4.40 -11.72
C PHE A 277 15.15 4.39 -12.89
N PHE A 278 16.21 3.57 -12.76
CA PHE A 278 17.10 3.23 -13.86
C PHE A 278 16.40 2.29 -14.86
N GLU A 279 16.97 2.12 -16.05
CA GLU A 279 16.52 1.13 -17.02
C GLU A 279 16.66 -0.32 -16.51
N SER A 280 17.57 -0.57 -15.55
CA SER A 280 17.67 -1.83 -14.81
C SER A 280 16.42 -2.10 -13.96
N GLY A 281 15.64 -1.07 -13.67
CA GLY A 281 14.49 -1.08 -12.80
C GLY A 281 14.79 -0.85 -11.32
N ASN A 282 16.05 -0.63 -10.96
CA ASN A 282 16.42 -0.21 -9.62
C ASN A 282 16.07 1.27 -9.43
N ILE A 283 15.83 1.65 -8.17
CA ILE A 283 15.55 3.03 -7.80
C ILE A 283 16.78 3.88 -8.13
N ALA A 284 16.55 5.00 -8.80
CA ALA A 284 17.57 6.01 -9.08
C ALA A 284 17.46 7.19 -8.11
N THR A 285 16.26 7.71 -7.94
CA THR A 285 16.03 8.89 -7.10
C THR A 285 14.68 8.82 -6.42
N ILE A 286 14.60 9.20 -5.14
CA ILE A 286 13.34 9.43 -4.43
C ILE A 286 13.31 10.87 -3.96
N HIS A 287 12.34 11.64 -4.42
CA HIS A 287 12.06 12.99 -3.97
C HIS A 287 10.83 12.99 -3.06
N ILE A 288 11.01 13.48 -1.83
CA ILE A 288 10.03 13.45 -0.76
C ILE A 288 9.67 14.89 -0.38
N GLY A 289 8.56 15.41 -0.93
CA GLY A 289 8.01 16.74 -0.62
C GLY A 289 7.30 16.89 0.73
N CYS A 290 7.59 16.05 1.73
CA CYS A 290 6.85 16.06 3.00
C CYS A 290 7.30 17.18 3.95
N GLY A 291 6.35 17.59 4.78
CA GLY A 291 6.49 18.33 6.04
C GLY A 291 7.58 17.76 6.90
N ASP A 292 7.26 16.66 7.55
CA ASP A 292 8.13 16.10 8.56
C ASP A 292 8.35 14.63 8.20
N VAL A 293 9.50 14.30 7.60
CA VAL A 293 9.91 12.89 7.45
C VAL A 293 10.97 12.58 8.47
N ALA A 294 10.62 11.69 9.39
CA ALA A 294 11.59 10.98 10.21
C ALA A 294 12.05 9.73 9.45
N TYR A 295 13.35 9.53 9.30
CA TYR A 295 13.90 8.28 8.75
C TYR A 295 15.03 7.76 9.64
N SER A 296 15.17 6.44 9.70
CA SER A 296 16.28 5.78 10.40
C SER A 296 17.00 4.78 9.48
N PHE A 297 18.34 4.68 9.58
CA PHE A 297 19.13 3.77 8.73
C PHE A 297 19.40 2.42 9.39
N LYS A 298 19.40 1.35 8.59
CA LYS A 298 19.65 -0.05 8.96
C LYS A 298 20.99 -0.30 9.66
N SER A 299 22.01 0.54 9.42
CA SER A 299 23.35 0.37 10.00
C SER A 299 23.47 0.79 11.47
N GLY A 300 22.38 1.27 12.07
CA GLY A 300 22.33 1.68 13.49
C GLY A 300 22.50 3.18 13.67
N ASP A 301 21.73 3.72 14.62
CA ASP A 301 21.80 5.06 15.23
C ASP A 301 21.77 6.29 14.30
N VAL A 302 21.57 6.12 12.99
CA VAL A 302 21.32 7.25 12.08
C VAL A 302 19.83 7.53 12.05
N SER A 303 19.37 8.56 12.78
CA SER A 303 17.98 9.05 12.73
C SER A 303 17.97 10.49 12.27
N GLY A 304 17.16 10.83 11.28
CA GLY A 304 17.04 12.19 10.83
C GLY A 304 15.62 12.68 10.62
N PHE A 305 15.44 13.98 10.79
CA PHE A 305 14.25 14.71 10.40
C PHE A 305 14.62 15.61 9.23
N SER A 306 13.83 15.59 8.16
CA SER A 306 14.02 16.49 7.04
C SER A 306 12.70 16.92 6.42
N PHE A 307 12.70 18.12 5.86
CA PHE A 307 11.65 18.70 5.03
C PHE A 307 12.15 18.65 3.59
N GLY A 308 11.41 18.09 2.63
CA GLY A 308 11.82 18.16 1.22
C GLY A 308 13.17 17.49 0.93
N SER A 309 13.23 16.15 0.93
CA SER A 309 14.49 15.42 0.70
C SER A 309 14.52 14.63 -0.59
N THR A 310 15.68 14.65 -1.24
CA THR A 310 16.03 13.83 -2.39
C THR A 310 17.06 12.79 -1.96
N PHE A 311 16.75 11.52 -2.17
CA PHE A 311 17.64 10.38 -1.96
C PHE A 311 18.06 9.87 -3.33
N THR A 312 19.36 9.78 -3.59
CA THR A 312 19.90 9.34 -4.87
C THR A 312 20.70 8.05 -4.67
N TYR A 313 20.42 7.09 -5.53
CA TYR A 313 20.90 5.72 -5.47
C TYR A 313 21.77 5.40 -6.68
N ASP A 314 22.77 4.56 -6.49
CA ASP A 314 23.45 3.91 -7.60
C ASP A 314 22.61 2.76 -8.14
N ASP A 315 23.00 2.21 -9.30
CA ASP A 315 22.25 1.11 -9.93
C ASP A 315 22.39 -0.22 -9.16
N ALA A 316 23.22 -0.30 -8.12
CA ALA A 316 23.28 -1.44 -7.21
C ALA A 316 22.32 -1.27 -6.00
N GLY A 317 21.64 -0.12 -5.90
CA GLY A 317 20.70 0.19 -4.83
C GLY A 317 21.36 0.80 -3.58
N HIS A 318 22.61 1.23 -3.66
CA HIS A 318 23.25 1.97 -2.57
C HIS A 318 22.95 3.45 -2.67
N ILE A 319 22.66 4.08 -1.53
CA ILE A 319 22.51 5.53 -1.47
C ILE A 319 23.88 6.15 -1.52
N TYR A 320 24.09 7.04 -2.50
CA TYR A 320 25.32 7.82 -2.59
C TYR A 320 25.09 9.30 -2.32
N ASN A 321 23.85 9.79 -2.34
CA ASN A 321 23.55 11.18 -1.99
C ASN A 321 22.20 11.34 -1.29
N ILE A 322 22.16 12.20 -0.28
CA ILE A 322 20.93 12.72 0.32
C ILE A 322 21.02 14.23 0.29
N PHE A 323 20.02 14.88 -0.27
CA PHE A 323 19.93 16.32 -0.39
C PHE A 323 18.61 16.81 0.21
N THR A 324 18.65 17.82 1.04
CA THR A 324 17.47 18.39 1.69
C THR A 324 17.36 19.88 1.35
N GLU A 325 16.22 20.31 0.82
CA GLU A 325 15.92 21.72 0.53
C GLU A 325 15.01 22.33 1.60
N ASN A 326 15.18 23.62 1.88
CA ASN A 326 14.26 24.40 2.72
C ASN A 326 14.01 23.80 4.11
N SER A 327 14.99 23.12 4.69
CA SER A 327 14.82 22.52 6.01
C SER A 327 14.74 23.60 7.08
N GLN A 328 13.58 23.71 7.76
CA GLN A 328 13.51 24.44 9.02
C GLN A 328 14.31 23.73 10.12
N ALA A 329 14.55 22.43 9.94
CA ALA A 329 15.52 21.60 10.66
C ALA A 329 15.85 20.36 9.81
N ALA A 330 17.10 20.23 9.35
CA ALA A 330 17.64 18.94 8.98
C ALA A 330 18.51 18.46 10.13
N ILE A 331 18.12 17.34 10.73
CA ILE A 331 18.95 16.65 11.71
C ILE A 331 19.51 15.43 11.02
N PHE A 332 20.78 15.46 10.63
CA PHE A 332 21.51 14.25 10.29
C PHE A 332 22.22 13.83 11.56
N ARG A 333 21.78 12.73 12.18
CA ARG A 333 22.60 12.04 13.18
C ARG A 333 23.30 10.91 12.49
N TYR A 334 24.62 10.93 12.40
CA TYR A 334 25.38 9.72 12.10
C TYR A 334 26.12 9.32 13.35
N TRP A 335 25.92 8.08 13.82
CA TRP A 335 26.58 7.56 15.01
C TRP A 335 27.46 6.40 14.61
N SER A 336 28.76 6.58 14.82
CA SER A 336 29.72 5.49 14.83
C SER A 336 30.52 5.52 16.14
N SER A 337 31.34 4.50 16.37
CA SER A 337 32.27 4.51 17.51
C SER A 337 33.25 5.69 17.51
N LYS A 338 33.43 6.37 16.36
CA LYS A 338 34.41 7.44 16.13
C LYS A 338 33.79 8.82 15.92
N VAL A 339 32.68 8.91 15.19
CA VAL A 339 32.12 10.19 14.71
C VAL A 339 30.64 10.30 14.99
N HIS A 340 30.24 11.47 15.52
CA HIS A 340 28.87 11.90 15.69
C HIS A 340 28.65 13.20 14.91
N ILE A 341 27.98 13.07 13.77
CA ILE A 341 27.52 14.25 13.02
C ILE A 341 26.13 14.56 13.55
N SER A 342 25.89 15.77 14.06
CA SER A 342 24.55 16.25 14.42
C SER A 342 24.37 17.68 13.93
N GLY A 343 23.79 17.82 12.73
CA GLY A 343 23.33 19.11 12.25
C GLY A 343 22.01 19.50 12.92
N MET A 344 21.83 20.77 13.27
CA MET A 344 20.52 21.37 13.48
C MET A 344 20.51 22.65 12.68
N LEU A 345 19.87 22.61 11.51
CA LEU A 345 19.67 23.79 10.67
C LEU A 345 18.50 24.59 11.24
N PHE A 346 18.71 25.82 11.69
CA PHE A 346 17.61 26.73 12.03
C PHE A 346 17.83 28.05 11.30
N GLU A 347 16.76 28.56 10.68
CA GLU A 347 16.61 29.85 9.98
C GLU A 347 17.00 29.91 8.48
N LYS A 348 16.05 30.41 7.66
CA LYS A 348 16.14 30.74 6.21
C LYS A 348 16.38 29.56 5.25
N PRO A 349 16.05 29.70 3.94
CA PRO A 349 16.25 28.62 2.99
C PRO A 349 17.71 28.17 3.04
N SER A 350 17.88 26.94 3.48
CA SER A 350 19.15 26.30 3.70
C SER A 350 19.08 24.92 3.10
N PHE A 351 20.21 24.47 2.56
CA PHE A 351 20.36 23.10 2.09
C PHE A 351 21.39 22.36 2.93
N ALA A 352 21.21 21.05 2.99
CA ALA A 352 22.20 20.10 3.44
C ALA A 352 22.31 18.97 2.41
N SER A 353 23.54 18.53 2.16
CA SER A 353 23.85 17.39 1.30
C SER A 353 24.79 16.46 2.06
N VAL A 354 24.48 15.17 2.06
CA VAL A 354 25.37 14.12 2.54
C VAL A 354 25.66 13.19 1.37
N THR A 355 26.93 13.02 1.05
CA THR A 355 27.40 12.05 0.05
C THR A 355 27.99 10.85 0.79
N PHE A 356 27.87 9.66 0.22
CA PHE A 356 28.33 8.41 0.81
C PHE A 356 29.35 7.71 -0.11
N TYR A 357 30.19 6.88 0.50
CA TYR A 357 31.00 5.88 -0.17
C TYR A 357 30.17 4.64 -0.53
N GLU A 358 30.69 3.78 -1.41
CA GLU A 358 30.07 2.49 -1.77
C GLU A 358 29.82 1.57 -0.57
N ASN A 359 30.64 1.70 0.49
CA ASN A 359 30.45 0.94 1.72
C ASN A 359 29.37 1.52 2.66
N GLY A 360 28.64 2.56 2.22
CA GLY A 360 27.57 3.22 2.96
C GLY A 360 28.02 4.22 4.02
N LEU A 361 29.33 4.48 4.15
CA LEU A 361 29.83 5.50 5.08
C LEU A 361 29.76 6.90 4.45
N PRO A 362 29.39 7.95 5.22
CA PRO A 362 29.42 9.32 4.72
C PRO A 362 30.83 9.71 4.24
N SER A 363 30.94 10.24 3.03
CA SER A 363 32.18 10.74 2.43
C SER A 363 32.27 12.26 2.46
N MET A 364 31.13 12.95 2.42
CA MET A 364 31.08 14.40 2.39
C MET A 364 29.79 14.93 2.99
N VAL A 365 29.88 15.98 3.79
CA VAL A 365 28.73 16.76 4.27
C VAL A 365 28.89 18.19 3.82
N GLU A 366 27.89 18.74 3.14
CA GLU A 366 27.88 20.11 2.64
C GLU A 366 26.62 20.82 3.12
N THR A 367 26.78 22.03 3.64
CA THR A 367 25.66 22.79 4.21
C THR A 367 25.78 24.27 3.88
N SER A 368 24.63 24.94 3.75
CA SER A 368 24.58 26.37 3.40
C SER A 368 24.38 27.30 4.60
N THR A 369 24.56 26.84 5.84
CA THR A 369 24.39 27.69 7.03
C THR A 369 25.62 27.74 7.92
N THR A 370 25.63 28.72 8.81
CA THR A 370 26.79 29.12 9.62
C THR A 370 26.87 28.47 10.99
N LYS A 371 25.91 27.58 11.34
CA LYS A 371 25.80 26.99 12.68
C LYS A 371 25.67 25.47 12.58
N HIS A 372 26.81 24.80 12.60
CA HIS A 372 26.88 23.33 12.65
C HIS A 372 27.63 22.85 13.87
N TRP A 373 27.19 21.72 14.42
CA TRP A 373 27.89 21.04 15.51
C TRP A 373 28.38 19.69 14.97
N PHE A 374 29.62 19.66 14.51
CA PHE A 374 30.30 18.38 14.28
C PHE A 374 30.91 17.93 15.59
N TYR A 375 30.61 16.71 16.04
CA TYR A 375 31.20 16.12 17.22
C TYR A 375 32.12 14.96 16.80
N GLU A 376 33.42 15.13 17.00
CA GLU A 376 34.38 14.04 16.85
C GLU A 376 34.77 13.53 18.23
N LYS A 377 34.83 12.20 18.39
CA LYS A 377 35.26 11.58 19.64
C LYS A 377 36.79 11.57 19.64
N ASN A 378 37.39 12.48 20.39
CA ASN A 378 38.85 12.52 20.48
C ASN A 378 39.41 11.27 21.19
N GLN A 379 40.73 11.09 21.19
CA GLN A 379 41.40 9.95 21.87
C GLN A 379 41.08 9.83 23.37
N GLN A 380 40.50 10.87 23.99
CA GLN A 380 40.07 10.88 25.40
C GLN A 380 38.57 10.62 25.58
N SER A 381 37.85 10.20 24.53
CA SER A 381 36.39 9.98 24.54
C SER A 381 35.55 11.22 24.82
N GLN A 382 36.09 12.43 24.63
CA GLN A 382 35.35 13.68 24.74
C GLN A 382 34.90 14.15 23.35
N TRP A 383 33.63 14.56 23.26
CA TRP A 383 33.07 15.18 22.07
C TRP A 383 33.51 16.64 21.98
N GLN A 384 34.24 17.01 20.93
CA GLN A 384 34.58 18.41 20.65
C GLN A 384 33.69 18.94 19.53
N SER A 385 33.10 20.12 19.74
CA SER A 385 32.28 20.79 18.73
C SER A 385 33.14 21.57 17.75
N PHE A 386 32.95 21.34 16.45
CA PHE A 386 33.50 22.19 15.39
C PHE A 386 32.37 22.92 14.65
N VAL A 387 32.48 24.26 14.51
CA VAL A 387 31.48 25.10 13.83
C VAL A 387 32.13 25.78 12.62
N PRO A 388 32.07 25.18 11.42
CA PRO A 388 32.45 25.90 10.20
C PRO A 388 31.41 26.99 9.87
N GLN A 389 31.88 28.19 9.49
CA GLN A 389 31.02 29.34 9.13
C GLN A 389 30.28 29.13 7.80
N TYR A 390 30.84 28.34 6.90
CA TYR A 390 30.26 27.69 5.73
C TYR A 390 31.26 26.58 5.41
N GLY A 391 30.81 25.41 4.95
CA GLY A 391 31.82 24.42 4.64
C GLY A 391 31.34 23.09 4.13
N ARG A 392 32.19 22.54 3.28
CA ARG A 392 32.22 21.16 2.90
C ARG A 392 33.16 20.44 3.88
N VAL A 393 32.64 19.44 4.58
CA VAL A 393 33.41 18.55 5.43
C VAL A 393 33.61 17.25 4.66
N MET A 394 34.86 16.91 4.32
CA MET A 394 35.18 15.60 3.76
C MET A 394 35.56 14.64 4.88
N LEU A 395 35.07 13.41 4.80
CA LEU A 395 35.31 12.32 5.74
C LEU A 395 36.13 11.23 5.05
N THR A 396 37.05 10.60 5.75
CA THR A 396 37.76 9.42 5.24
C THR A 396 36.85 8.18 5.26
N PRO A 397 37.21 7.09 4.56
CA PRO A 397 36.51 5.82 4.69
C PRO A 397 36.49 5.26 6.13
N ASP A 398 37.37 5.72 7.00
CA ASP A 398 37.40 5.35 8.42
C ASP A 398 36.52 6.25 9.32
N GLY A 399 35.91 7.27 8.72
CA GLY A 399 35.05 8.27 9.35
C GLY A 399 35.77 9.53 9.82
N ASP A 400 37.09 9.65 9.66
CA ASP A 400 37.86 10.79 10.19
C ASP A 400 37.68 12.06 9.35
N ILE A 401 37.69 13.25 9.95
CA ILE A 401 37.57 14.53 9.21
C ILE A 401 38.87 14.84 8.48
N GLN A 402 38.82 14.93 7.14
CA GLN A 402 40.02 15.12 6.31
C GLN A 402 40.32 16.59 6.03
N THR A 403 39.30 17.38 5.67
CA THR A 403 39.41 18.81 5.39
C THR A 403 38.08 19.54 5.61
N ALA A 404 38.14 20.72 6.23
CA ALA A 404 37.07 21.71 6.22
C ALA A 404 37.53 22.85 5.28
N ALA A 405 37.03 22.87 4.05
CA ALA A 405 37.29 23.98 3.14
C ALA A 405 36.24 25.08 3.40
N HIS A 406 36.70 26.32 3.58
CA HIS A 406 35.87 27.51 3.72
C HIS A 406 35.38 28.05 2.39
#